data_AF-A0A7W1GJJ4-F1
#
_entry.id   AF-A0A7W1GJJ4-F1
#
_cell.length_a   1.000
_cell.length_b   1.000
_cell.length_c   1.000
_cell.angle_alpha   90.00
_cell.angle_beta   90.00
_cell.angle_gamma   90.00
#
_symmetry.space_group_name_H-M   'P 1'
#
loop_
_entity.id
_entity.type
_entity.pdbx_description
1 polymer ?
#
loop_
_entity_poly.entity_id
_entity_poly.type
_entity_poly.pdbx_seq_one_letter_code
_entity_poly.pdbx_strand_id
1 'polypeptide(L)' 'MSERQVIWVRAGVTTFTCLCEECLAEPEPKVETLAYRAAKVAGRLRAEADVGFTRCHRGHPISIRRVGRTAA' A
#
# COMPACT_ATOMS: atom_id res chain seq x y z
N MET A 1 2.97 -9.88 15.78
CA MET A 1 3.22 -10.03 14.33
C MET A 1 2.32 -9.01 13.65
N SER A 2 2.86 -7.91 13.12
CA SER A 2 2.03 -6.90 12.43
C SER A 2 1.27 -7.57 11.28
N GLU A 3 -0.04 -7.39 11.24
CA GLU A 3 -0.85 -7.81 10.11
C GLU A 3 -0.37 -7.05 8.86
N ARG A 4 -0.10 -7.78 7.78
CA ARG A 4 0.40 -7.18 6.54
C ARG A 4 -0.70 -6.30 5.95
N GLN A 5 -0.44 -4.99 5.83
CA GLN A 5 -1.37 -4.04 5.22
C GLN A 5 -1.81 -4.52 3.84
N VAL A 6 -3.12 -4.45 3.55
CA VAL A 6 -3.70 -4.81 2.26
C VAL A 6 -4.42 -3.60 1.67
N ILE A 7 -4.06 -3.22 0.45
CA ILE A 7 -4.79 -2.21 -0.33
C ILE A 7 -5.59 -2.87 -1.44
N TRP A 8 -6.79 -2.36 -1.68
CA TRP A 8 -7.70 -2.85 -2.71
C TRP A 8 -7.78 -1.85 -3.85
N VAL A 9 -7.45 -2.29 -5.07
CA VAL A 9 -7.51 -1.45 -6.28
C VAL A 9 -8.64 -1.91 -7.19
N ARG A 10 -9.33 -0.96 -7.84
CA ARG A 10 -10.40 -1.29 -8.77
C ARG A 10 -9.88 -2.10 -9.97
N ALA A 11 -10.80 -2.81 -10.63
CA ALA A 11 -10.50 -3.46 -11.90
C ALA A 11 -9.94 -2.45 -12.92
N GLY A 12 -8.93 -2.87 -13.70
CA GLY A 12 -8.26 -2.02 -14.69
C GLY A 12 -7.28 -0.98 -14.13
N VAL A 13 -7.23 -0.76 -12.82
CA VAL A 13 -6.26 0.16 -12.21
C VAL A 13 -4.87 -0.48 -12.20
N THR A 14 -3.91 0.23 -12.79
CA THR A 14 -2.49 -0.19 -12.88
C THR A 14 -1.54 0.66 -12.05
N THR A 15 -2.03 1.75 -11.46
CA THR A 15 -1.26 2.65 -10.59
C THR A 15 -1.98 2.82 -9.27
N PHE A 16 -1.23 2.91 -8.17
CA PHE A 16 -1.82 3.12 -6.86
C PHE A 16 -0.96 4.07 -6.02
N THR A 17 -1.59 4.67 -5.04
CA THR A 17 -0.94 5.41 -3.96
C THR A 17 -1.65 5.08 -2.66
N CYS A 18 -0.90 4.77 -1.62
CA CYS A 18 -1.42 4.54 -0.28
C CYS A 18 -0.49 5.12 0.77
N LEU A 19 -0.93 5.10 2.02
CA LEU A 19 -0.09 5.41 3.18
C LEU A 19 0.20 4.11 3.91
N CYS A 20 1.45 3.91 4.30
CA CYS A 20 1.86 2.80 5.14
C CYS A 20 1.29 2.98 6.55
N GLU A 21 0.43 2.08 6.98
CA GLU A 21 -0.23 2.14 8.28
C GLU A 21 0.77 2.03 9.44
N GLU A 22 1.79 1.17 9.31
CA GLU A 22 2.87 1.05 10.31
C GLU A 22 3.67 2.36 10.45
N CYS A 23 3.95 3.06 9.34
CA CYS A 23 4.61 4.37 9.40
C CYS A 23 3.73 5.47 10.02
N LEU A 24 2.40 5.34 9.92
CA LEU A 24 1.46 6.28 10.52
C LEU A 24 1.21 5.98 12.00
N ALA A 25 1.30 4.71 12.42
CA ALA A 25 1.17 4.28 13.80
C ALA A 25 2.37 4.72 14.66
N GLU A 26 3.56 4.77 14.07
CA GLU A 26 4.80 5.25 14.70
C GLU A 26 5.37 6.48 13.98
N PRO A 27 4.72 7.66 14.10
CA PRO A 27 5.19 8.86 13.43
C PRO A 27 6.52 9.32 14.06
N GLU A 28 7.63 8.97 13.41
CA GLU A 28 8.99 9.37 13.85
C GLU A 28 9.43 10.82 13.52
N PRO A 29 8.65 11.68 12.85
CA PRO A 29 8.93 13.12 12.86
C PRO A 29 7.93 13.90 13.71
N LYS A 30 8.44 14.91 14.45
CA LYS A 30 7.67 15.89 15.23
C LYS A 30 6.70 16.77 14.39
N VAL A 31 6.63 16.54 13.07
CA VAL A 31 5.84 17.32 12.11
C VAL A 31 4.99 16.37 11.28
N GLU A 32 3.67 16.45 11.42
CA GLU A 32 2.68 15.56 10.78
C GLU A 32 2.83 15.50 9.25
N THR A 33 3.15 16.62 8.61
CA THR A 33 3.34 16.68 7.15
C THR A 33 4.53 15.83 6.66
N LEU A 34 5.59 15.72 7.48
CA LEU A 34 6.74 14.88 7.16
C LEU A 34 6.42 13.40 7.39
N ALA A 35 5.65 13.09 8.44
CA ALA A 35 5.18 11.72 8.70
C ALA A 35 4.32 11.23 7.52
N TYR A 36 3.40 12.06 7.04
CA TYR A 36 2.57 11.76 5.88
C TYR A 36 3.40 11.47 4.61
N ARG A 37 4.42 12.30 4.34
CA ARG A 37 5.29 12.10 3.18
C ARG A 37 6.13 10.82 3.30
N ALA A 38 6.65 10.52 4.49
CA ALA A 38 7.42 9.31 4.75
C ALA A 38 6.57 8.03 4.68
N ALA A 39 5.28 8.12 5.03
CA ALA A 39 4.34 7.01 4.94
C ALA A 39 3.82 6.78 3.51
N LYS A 40 3.96 7.74 2.59
CA LYS A 40 3.41 7.64 1.24
C LYS A 40 4.15 6.59 0.41
N VAL A 41 3.37 5.65 -0.14
CA VAL A 41 3.85 4.61 -1.06
C VAL A 41 3.11 4.78 -2.38
N ALA A 42 3.86 4.84 -3.47
CA ALA A 42 3.32 4.86 -4.83
C ALA A 42 3.90 3.68 -5.62
N GLY A 43 3.09 3.07 -6.47
CA GLY A 43 3.53 1.90 -7.22
C GLY A 43 2.63 1.58 -8.40
N ARG A 44 3.01 0.51 -9.10
CA ARG A 44 2.27 -0.02 -10.24
C ARG A 44 1.90 -1.48 -9.99
N LEU A 45 0.68 -1.84 -10.38
CA LEU A 45 0.22 -3.21 -10.48
C LEU A 45 0.09 -3.54 -11.98
N ARG A 46 0.68 -4.66 -12.41
CA ARG A 46 0.59 -5.08 -13.82
C ARG A 46 -0.87 -5.31 -14.19
N ALA A 47 -1.24 -4.99 -15.43
CA ALA A 47 -2.62 -5.14 -15.91
C ALA A 47 -3.13 -6.59 -15.79
N GLU A 48 -2.26 -7.58 -15.94
CA GLU A 48 -2.58 -9.02 -15.85
C GLU A 48 -2.57 -9.56 -14.40
N ALA A 49 -2.08 -8.79 -13.42
CA ALA A 49 -1.88 -9.28 -12.06
C ALA A 49 -3.04 -8.86 -11.14
N ASP A 50 -3.65 -9.83 -10.46
CA ASP A 50 -4.66 -9.57 -9.43
C ASP A 50 -4.07 -9.35 -8.04
N VAL A 51 -2.82 -9.78 -7.84
CA VAL A 51 -2.09 -9.61 -6.58
C VAL A 51 -0.70 -9.05 -6.87
N GLY A 52 -0.29 -8.06 -6.08
CA GLY A 52 1.06 -7.51 -6.06
C GLY A 52 1.57 -7.36 -4.63
N PHE A 53 2.89 -7.24 -4.51
CA PHE A 53 3.55 -6.98 -3.24
C PHE A 53 4.50 -5.81 -3.41
N THR A 54 4.50 -4.93 -2.43
CA THR A 54 5.47 -3.84 -2.34
C THR A 54 5.87 -3.64 -0.89
N ARG A 55 6.82 -2.73 -0.66
CA ARG A 55 7.22 -2.28 0.67
C ARG A 55 7.24 -0.75 0.69
N CYS A 56 7.00 -0.17 1.85
CA CYS A 56 7.26 1.25 2.04
C CYS A 56 8.77 1.53 2.10
N HIS A 57 9.18 2.80 2.18
CA HIS A 57 10.59 3.19 2.31
C HIS A 57 11.30 2.54 3.52
N ARG A 58 10.57 2.30 4.62
CA ARG A 58 11.08 1.64 5.83
C ARG A 58 11.06 0.10 5.76
N GLY A 59 10.54 -0.48 4.68
CA GLY A 59 10.50 -1.93 4.49
C GLY A 59 9.22 -2.64 4.96
N HIS A 60 8.24 -1.93 5.52
CA HIS A 60 6.96 -2.52 5.93
C HIS A 60 6.22 -3.14 4.74
N PRO A 61 5.72 -4.38 4.85
CA PRO A 61 5.13 -5.11 3.73
C PRO A 61 3.70 -4.62 3.42
N ILE A 62 3.42 -4.39 2.14
CA ILE A 62 2.10 -3.98 1.65
C ILE A 62 1.68 -4.93 0.53
N SER A 63 0.52 -5.56 0.69
CA SER A 63 -0.13 -6.37 -0.35
C SER A 63 -1.09 -5.51 -1.13
N ILE A 64 -1.06 -5.62 -2.46
CA ILE A 64 -2.01 -4.98 -3.37
C ILE A 64 -2.92 -6.07 -3.91
N ARG A 65 -4.23 -5.92 -3.75
CA ARG A 65 -5.22 -6.82 -4.31
C ARG A 65 -6.14 -6.07 -5.25
N ARG A 66 -6.27 -6.56 -6.47
CA ARG A 66 -7.30 -6.08 -7.37
C ARG A 66 -8.64 -6.63 -6.91
N VAL A 67 -9.65 -5.78 -6.94
CA VAL A 67 -11.05 -6.19 -6.87
C VAL A 67 -11.38 -6.85 -8.23
N GLY A 68 -10.90 -8.07 -8.41
CA GLY A 68 -11.33 -9.00 -9.43
C GLY A 68 -12.51 -9.81 -8.90
N ARG A 69 -13.47 -10.11 -9.77
CA ARG A 69 -14.75 -10.79 -9.49
C ARG A 69 -14.64 -11.77 -8.32
N THR A 70 -15.58 -11.67 -7.37
CA THR A 70 -15.96 -12.78 -6.50
C THR A 70 -15.83 -14.07 -7.31
N ALA A 71 -14.97 -14.99 -6.88
CA ALA A 71 -15.01 -16.34 -7.42
C ALA A 71 -16.47 -16.78 -7.26
N ALA A 72 -17.18 -16.90 -8.39
CA ALA A 72 -18.53 -17.41 -8.42
C ALA A 72 -18.54 -18.86 -7.91
#